data_AF-A0A2V8QNQ6-F1
#
_entry.id   AF-A0A2V8QNQ6-F1
#
_cell.length_a   1.000
_cell.length_b   1.000
_cell.length_c   1.000
_cell.angle_alpha   90.00
_cell.angle_beta   90.00
_cell.angle_gamma   90.00
#
_symmetry.space_group_name_H-M   'P 1'
#
loop_
_entity.id
_entity.type
_entity.pdbx_description
1 polymer ?
#
loop_
_entity_poly.entity_id
_entity_poly.type
_entity_poly.pdbx_seq_one_letter_code
_entity_poly.pdbx_strand_id
1 'polypeptide(L)' 'MSKTFKCEACRRASETLHLRDSDGKWVCAHCIPAAELDACEGLRERLGLKPAARAPRRKAA' A
#
# COMPACT_ATOMS: atom_id res chain seq x y z
N MET A 1 4.96 -14.51 16.95
CA MET A 1 4.63 -13.12 17.31
C MET A 1 4.64 -12.29 16.03
N SER A 2 3.48 -11.95 15.48
CA SER A 2 3.39 -11.04 14.32
C SER A 2 3.59 -9.61 14.82
N LYS A 3 4.73 -8.98 14.53
CA LYS A 3 4.94 -7.56 14.80
C LYS A 3 4.22 -6.76 13.73
N THR A 4 3.13 -6.09 14.10
CA THR A 4 2.47 -5.10 13.24
C THR A 4 3.07 -3.72 13.48
N PHE A 5 3.45 -3.04 12.41
CA PHE A 5 3.96 -1.68 12.38
C PHE A 5 2.86 -0.68 11.99
N LYS A 6 3.00 0.60 12.35
CA LYS A 6 2.02 1.64 11.98
C LYS A 6 2.50 2.43 10.76
N CYS A 7 1.68 2.48 9.72
CA CYS A 7 1.93 3.32 8.55
C CYS A 7 1.88 4.81 8.92
N GLU A 8 2.89 5.58 8.53
CA GLU A 8 2.94 7.01 8.83
C GLU A 8 1.93 7.85 8.02
N ALA A 9 1.50 7.36 6.85
CA ALA A 9 0.55 8.06 5.99
C ALA A 9 -0.91 7.87 6.41
N CYS A 10 -1.36 6.62 6.61
CA CYS A 10 -2.76 6.32 6.93
C CYS A 10 -2.99 5.87 8.38
N ARG A 11 -1.94 5.76 9.20
CA ARG A 11 -1.97 5.32 10.61
C ARG A 11 -2.53 3.91 10.83
N ARG A 12 -2.75 3.11 9.77
CA ARG A 12 -3.14 1.70 9.89
C ARG A 12 -1.97 0.84 10.35
N ALA A 13 -2.30 -0.18 11.14
CA ALA A 13 -1.40 -1.28 11.42
C ALA A 13 -1.19 -2.11 10.14
N SER A 14 0.05 -2.49 9.88
CA SER A 14 0.50 -3.25 8.72
C SER A 14 1.59 -4.20 9.17
N GLU A 15 1.62 -5.43 8.66
CA GLU A 15 2.68 -6.39 8.99
C GLU A 15 4.02 -6.00 8.35
N THR A 16 3.94 -5.27 7.23
CA THR A 16 5.08 -4.75 6.48
C THR A 16 4.92 -3.27 6.19
N LEU A 17 6.03 -2.54 6.27
CA LEU A 17 6.15 -1.15 5.83
C LEU A 17 7.24 -1.04 4.78
N HIS A 18 7.11 -0.03 3.93
CA HIS A 18 8.03 0.29 2.84
C HIS A 18 8.47 1.72 3.00
N LEU A 19 9.76 1.95 2.82
CA LEU A 19 10.32 3.28 2.81
C LEU A 19 9.92 3.95 1.50
N ARG A 20 9.25 5.10 1.58
CA ARG A 20 8.84 5.89 0.42
C ARG A 20 10.00 6.80 0.03
N ASP A 21 10.52 6.66 -1.18
CA ASP A 21 11.74 7.37 -1.61
C ASP A 21 11.54 8.89 -1.63
N SER A 22 10.34 9.32 -2.04
CA SER A 22 9.97 10.73 -2.13
C SER A 22 9.97 11.51 -0.81
N ASP A 23 9.76 10.88 0.35
CA ASP A 23 9.57 11.59 1.64
C ASP A 23 10.35 10.95 2.81
N GLY A 24 11.02 9.81 2.58
CA GLY A 24 11.74 9.06 3.61
C GLY A 24 10.85 8.44 4.69
N LYS A 25 9.53 8.34 4.46
CA LYS A 25 8.55 7.82 5.43
C LYS A 25 8.26 6.34 5.24
N TRP A 26 8.02 5.64 6.33
CA TRP A 26 7.58 4.25 6.34
C TRP A 26 6.07 4.16 6.16
N VAL A 27 5.66 3.70 4.98
CA VAL A 27 4.26 3.60 4.58
C VAL A 27 3.86 2.16 4.30
N CYS A 28 2.59 1.82 4.49
CA CYS A 28 2.08 0.51 4.08
C CYS A 28 1.98 0.45 2.55
N ALA A 29 1.89 -0.76 2.01
CA ALA A 29 1.77 -1.01 0.57
C ALA A 29 0.64 -0.20 -0.11
N HIS A 30 -0.48 0.02 0.59
CA HIS A 30 -1.62 0.81 0.06
C HIS A 30 -1.36 2.32 -0.03
N CYS A 31 -0.36 2.82 0.69
CA CYS A 31 0.03 4.22 0.69
C CYS A 31 1.20 4.51 -0.24
N ILE A 32 1.75 3.49 -0.91
CA ILE A 32 2.72 3.67 -1.97
C ILE A 32 1.96 4.16 -3.22
N PRO A 33 2.33 5.30 -3.81
CA PRO A 33 1.69 5.80 -5.01
C PRO A 33 1.91 4.85 -6.18
N ALA A 34 0.93 4.78 -7.09
CA ALA A 34 1.01 3.90 -8.26
C ALA A 34 2.26 4.16 -9.11
N ALA A 35 2.70 5.43 -9.22
CA ALA A 35 3.94 5.77 -9.92
C ALA A 35 5.18 5.03 -9.39
N GLU A 36 5.29 4.81 -8.07
CA GLU A 36 6.40 4.03 -7.50
C GLU A 36 6.20 2.52 -7.65
N LEU A 37 4.94 2.06 -7.61
CA LEU A 37 4.61 0.66 -7.89
C LEU A 37 4.88 0.28 -9.36
N ASP A 38 4.66 1.21 -10.29
CA ASP A 38 4.94 1.06 -11.72
C ASP A 38 6.43 1.25 -12.04
N ALA A 39 7.14 2.10 -11.28
CA ALA A 39 8.59 2.24 -11.41
C ALA A 39 9.36 0.98 -11.02
N CYS A 40 8.80 0.15 -10.13
CA CYS A 40 9.41 -1.08 -9.67
C CYS A 40 8.59 -2.29 -10.15
N GLU A 41 9.02 -2.88 -11.28
CA GLU A 41 8.34 -4.02 -11.88
C GLU A 41 8.19 -5.18 -10.87
N GLY A 42 6.96 -5.71 -10.75
CA GLY A 42 6.63 -6.79 -9.82
C GLY A 42 6.49 -6.38 -8.34
N LEU A 43 6.75 -5.11 -7.97
CA LEU A 43 6.56 -4.64 -6.59
C LEU A 43 5.11 -4.83 -6.15
N ARG A 44 4.14 -4.54 -7.03
CA ARG A 44 2.72 -4.72 -6.75
C ARG A 44 2.35 -6.15 -6.37
N GLU A 45 2.93 -7.14 -7.07
CA GLU A 45 2.72 -8.57 -6.80
C GLU A 45 3.42 -9.00 -5.51
N ARG A 46 4.66 -8.54 -5.28
CA ARG A 46 5.43 -8.81 -4.07
C ARG A 46 4.77 -8.25 -2.80
N LEU A 47 4.08 -7.12 -2.94
CA LEU A 47 3.33 -6.50 -1.86
C LEU A 47 1.95 -7.15 -1.63
N GLY A 48 1.58 -8.14 -2.44
CA GLY A 48 0.25 -8.75 -2.39
C GLY A 48 -0.86 -7.71 -2.59
N LEU A 49 -0.54 -6.57 -3.21
CA LEU A 49 -1.51 -5.55 -3.61
C LEU A 49 -2.31 -6.14 -4.77
N LYS A 50 -3.23 -7.05 -4.44
CA LYS A 50 -4.25 -7.55 -5.36
C LYS A 50 -4.79 -6.30 -6.06
N PRO A 51 -4.79 -6.25 -7.40
CA PRO A 51 -5.32 -5.09 -8.12
C PRO A 51 -6.67 -4.81 -7.50
N ALA A 52 -6.84 -3.58 -6.99
CA ALA A 52 -8.00 -3.21 -6.21
C ALA A 52 -9.21 -3.70 -6.98
N ALA A 53 -9.83 -4.78 -6.48
CA ALA A 53 -11.05 -5.28 -7.07
C ALA A 53 -11.97 -4.08 -7.03
N ARG A 54 -12.27 -3.53 -8.21
CA ARG A 54 -13.13 -2.36 -8.41
C ARG A 54 -14.18 -2.42 -7.31
N ALA A 55 -14.11 -1.49 -6.37
CA ALA A 55 -15.15 -1.39 -5.35
C ALA A 55 -16.47 -1.44 -6.12
N PRO A 56 -17.40 -2.37 -5.80
CA PRO A 56 -18.66 -2.42 -6.52
C PRO A 56 -19.26 -1.03 -6.37
N ARG A 57 -19.38 -0.32 -7.50
CA ARG A 57 -20.03 0.97 -7.58
C ARG A 57 -21.38 0.73 -6.94
N ARG A 58 -21.56 1.19 -5.69
CA ARG A 58 -22.86 1.21 -5.04
C ARG A 58 -23.76 1.93 -6.03
N LYS A 59 -24.71 1.22 -6.64
CA LYS A 59 -25.82 1.82 -7.34
C LYS A 59 -26.47 2.75 -6.31
N ALA A 60 -26.39 4.05 -6.53
CA ALA A 60 -27.29 4.97 -5.89
C ALA A 60 -28.71 4.61 -6.37
N ALA A 61 -29.62 4.49 -5.40
CA ALA A 61 -31.02 4.16 -5.59
C ALA A 61 -31.77 5.30 -6.28
#